data_AF-A0A3R7LQ28-F1
#
_entry.id   AF-A0A3R7LQ28-F1
#
_cell.length_a   1.000
_cell.length_b   1.000
_cell.length_c   1.000
_cell.angle_alpha   90.00
_cell.angle_beta   90.00
_cell.angle_gamma   90.00
#
_symmetry.space_group_name_H-M   'P 1'
#
loop_
_entity.id
_entity.type
_entity.pdbx_description
1 polymer ?
#
loop_
_entity_poly.entity_id
_entity_poly.type
_entity_poly.pdbx_seq_one_letter_code
_entity_poly.pdbx_strand_id
1 'polypeptide(L)' 'MRYLVFMVFLAGPAIAQDCHPSYEGACVPVASDVDCAGGSGNGPEYVRGPIHVVGPDVYGLDRDGDGIACER' A
#
# COMPACT_ATOMS: atom_id res chain seq x y z
N MET A 1 43.92 -13.32 -21.08
CA MET A 1 42.69 -12.53 -21.25
C MET A 1 41.51 -13.48 -21.09
N ARG A 2 40.74 -13.38 -20.00
CA ARG A 2 39.41 -12.72 -19.97
C ARG A 2 38.42 -13.49 -20.89
N TYR A 3 37.30 -14.01 -20.41
CA TYR A 3 36.30 -13.35 -19.57
C TYR A 3 35.55 -14.38 -18.70
N LEU A 4 35.66 -14.23 -17.38
CA LEU A 4 34.63 -14.70 -16.46
C LEU A 4 33.55 -13.62 -16.47
N VAL A 5 32.48 -13.79 -17.27
CA VAL A 5 31.33 -12.87 -17.24
C VAL A 5 30.49 -13.25 -16.02
N PHE A 6 30.80 -12.66 -14.88
CA PHE A 6 29.88 -12.61 -13.75
C PHE A 6 28.68 -11.76 -14.18
N MET A 7 27.54 -12.39 -14.44
CA MET A 7 26.26 -11.69 -14.60
C MET A 7 25.93 -11.02 -13.26
N VAL A 8 26.23 -9.73 -13.15
CA VAL A 8 25.78 -8.89 -12.05
C VAL A 8 24.30 -8.61 -12.28
N PHE A 9 23.43 -9.37 -11.62
CA PHE A 9 22.02 -8.98 -11.44
C PHE A 9 21.99 -7.76 -10.52
N LEU A 10 21.91 -6.57 -11.10
CA LEU A 10 21.63 -5.34 -10.38
C LEU A 10 20.15 -5.33 -9.99
N ALA A 11 19.80 -5.99 -8.89
CA ALA A 11 18.55 -5.69 -8.20
C ALA A 11 18.67 -4.26 -7.67
N GLY A 12 17.96 -3.31 -8.32
CA GLY A 12 17.87 -1.94 -7.84
C GLY A 12 17.28 -1.89 -6.43
N PRO A 13 17.50 -0.80 -5.67
CA PRO A 13 16.93 -0.69 -4.33
C PRO A 13 15.40 -0.70 -4.45
N ALA A 14 14.77 -1.76 -3.93
CA ALA A 14 13.36 -1.69 -3.60
C ALA A 14 13.26 -0.66 -2.46
N ILE A 15 12.79 0.55 -2.77
CA ILE A 15 12.43 1.51 -1.74
C ILE A 15 11.27 0.86 -0.99
N ALA A 16 11.54 0.37 0.23
CA ALA A 16 10.48 -0.09 1.10
C ALA A 16 9.54 1.10 1.32
N GLN A 17 8.29 0.99 0.88
CA GLN A 17 7.26 1.98 1.18
C GLN A 17 6.90 1.81 2.66
N ASP A 18 7.01 2.88 3.44
CA ASP A 18 6.54 2.87 4.82
C ASP A 18 5.02 2.73 4.84
N CYS A 19 4.49 1.96 5.80
CA CYS A 19 3.05 1.83 5.99
C CYS A 19 2.52 3.07 6.74
N HIS A 20 1.38 3.59 6.30
CA HIS A 20 0.74 4.73 6.89
C HIS A 20 0.20 4.40 8.29
N PRO A 21 0.55 5.17 9.34
CA PRO A 21 0.34 4.78 10.74
C PRO A 21 -1.12 4.81 11.20
N SER A 22 -2.03 5.46 10.46
CA SER A 22 -3.47 5.43 10.76
C SER A 22 -4.13 4.08 10.48
N TYR A 23 -3.44 3.13 9.87
CA TYR A 23 -4.02 1.88 9.38
C TYR A 23 -3.24 0.67 9.90
N GLU A 24 -3.97 -0.32 10.42
CA GLU A 24 -3.44 -1.57 10.97
C GLU A 24 -4.09 -2.80 10.31
N GLY A 25 -3.49 -3.97 10.52
CA GLY A 25 -3.96 -5.24 9.94
C GLY A 25 -3.49 -5.49 8.51
N ALA A 26 -3.23 -4.43 7.73
CA ALA A 26 -2.48 -4.52 6.47
C ALA A 26 -1.68 -3.23 6.23
N CYS A 27 -0.62 -3.33 5.42
CA CYS A 27 0.16 -2.16 5.04
C CYS A 27 -0.62 -1.30 4.04
N VAL A 28 -0.95 -0.08 4.43
CA VAL A 28 -1.44 0.96 3.53
C VAL A 28 -0.26 1.85 3.13
N PRO A 29 0.10 1.99 1.84
CA PRO A 29 1.26 2.78 1.45
C PRO A 29 1.04 4.27 1.74
N VAL A 30 2.12 5.02 2.00
CA VAL A 30 2.07 6.48 2.03
C VAL A 30 2.09 7.01 0.59
N ALA A 31 0.90 7.29 0.07
CA ALA A 31 0.69 7.81 -1.29
C ALA A 31 -0.16 9.09 -1.29
N SER A 32 -0.35 9.70 -2.46
CA SER A 32 -1.26 10.85 -2.63
C SER A 32 -2.74 10.47 -2.49
N ASP A 33 -3.07 9.23 -2.83
CA ASP A 33 -4.40 8.64 -2.72
C ASP A 33 -4.24 7.11 -2.70
N VAL A 34 -5.11 6.44 -1.96
CA VAL A 34 -5.13 4.97 -1.85
C VAL A 34 -6.58 4.53 -1.88
N ASP A 35 -6.88 3.53 -2.69
CA ASP A 35 -8.24 3.01 -2.86
C ASP A 35 -8.40 1.57 -2.38
N CYS A 36 -9.63 1.19 -2.04
CA CYS A 36 -9.98 -0.21 -1.86
C CYS A 36 -9.97 -0.95 -3.21
N ALA A 37 -9.18 -2.02 -3.30
CA ALA A 37 -9.12 -2.88 -4.48
C ALA A 37 -10.49 -3.53 -4.75
N GLY A 38 -10.96 -3.43 -6.01
CA GLY A 38 -12.30 -3.91 -6.41
C GLY A 38 -13.39 -2.85 -6.30
N GLY A 39 -13.10 -1.69 -5.72
CA GLY A 39 -13.97 -0.51 -5.73
C GLY A 39 -13.93 0.29 -7.03
N SER A 40 -14.60 1.45 -7.03
CA SER A 40 -14.67 2.38 -8.16
C SER A 40 -13.59 3.47 -8.16
N GLY A 41 -12.66 3.41 -7.21
CA GLY A 41 -11.59 4.40 -7.08
C GLY A 41 -10.60 4.38 -8.25
N ASN A 42 -9.89 5.49 -8.45
CA ASN A 42 -8.98 5.73 -9.57
C ASN A 42 -7.62 6.30 -9.13
N GLY A 43 -7.29 6.13 -7.86
CA GLY A 43 -6.04 6.53 -7.24
C GLY A 43 -4.85 5.74 -7.77
N PRO A 44 -3.63 6.20 -7.45
CA PRO A 44 -2.39 5.56 -7.90
C PRO A 44 -2.11 4.22 -7.20
N GLU A 45 -2.71 3.98 -6.02
CA GLU A 45 -2.45 2.79 -5.19
C GLU A 45 -3.74 2.13 -4.72
N TYR A 46 -3.70 0.81 -4.51
CA TYR A 46 -4.85 0.03 -4.06
C TYR A 46 -4.48 -0.98 -2.97
N VAL A 47 -5.35 -1.15 -1.98
CA VAL A 47 -5.19 -2.10 -0.87
C VAL A 47 -6.37 -3.06 -0.75
N ARG A 48 -6.16 -4.21 -0.12
CA ARG A 48 -7.23 -5.19 0.17
C ARG A 48 -7.48 -5.22 1.67
N GLY A 49 -8.74 -5.09 2.06
CA GLY A 49 -9.15 -5.21 3.45
C GLY A 49 -9.34 -6.66 3.93
N PRO A 50 -9.77 -6.84 5.18
CA PRO A 50 -10.12 -5.76 6.12
C PRO A 50 -8.88 -5.03 6.67
N ILE A 51 -8.99 -3.71 6.81
CA ILE A 51 -7.96 -2.84 7.41
C ILE A 51 -8.58 -2.13 8.61
N HIS A 52 -7.89 -2.09 9.74
CA HIS A 52 -8.36 -1.34 10.90
C HIS A 52 -7.92 0.12 10.80
N VAL A 53 -8.85 1.05 10.95
CA VAL A 53 -8.56 2.48 11.01
C VAL A 53 -8.35 2.88 12.48
N VAL A 54 -7.10 3.17 12.85
CA VAL A 54 -6.68 3.49 14.23
C VAL A 54 -6.32 4.96 14.44
N GLY A 55 -6.31 5.75 13.35
CA GLY A 55 -6.04 7.19 13.34
C GLY A 55 -6.94 7.93 12.36
N PRO A 56 -6.55 9.12 11.88
CA PRO A 56 -7.30 9.82 10.84
C PRO A 56 -7.39 9.00 9.55
N ASP A 57 -8.59 8.84 9.00
CA ASP A 57 -8.81 8.21 7.70
C ASP A 57 -8.51 9.18 6.55
N VAL A 58 -7.22 9.41 6.30
CA VAL A 58 -6.75 10.41 5.32
C VAL A 58 -7.07 10.04 3.87
N TYR A 59 -7.29 8.76 3.59
CA TYR A 59 -7.63 8.23 2.27
C TYR A 59 -9.12 7.90 2.12
N GLY A 60 -9.93 8.05 3.17
CA GLY A 60 -11.37 7.79 3.10
C GLY A 60 -11.71 6.32 2.79
N LEU A 61 -10.90 5.38 3.31
CA LEU A 61 -11.05 3.94 3.06
C LEU A 61 -12.19 3.31 3.89
N ASP A 62 -12.57 3.93 4.99
CA ASP A 62 -13.68 3.54 5.88
C ASP A 62 -14.86 4.51 5.67
N ARG A 63 -15.69 4.21 4.66
CA ARG A 63 -16.73 5.13 4.19
C ARG A 63 -17.95 5.20 5.11
N ASP A 64 -18.26 4.13 5.83
CA ASP A 64 -19.35 4.08 6.81
C ASP A 64 -18.89 4.44 8.23
N GLY A 65 -17.58 4.46 8.49
CA GLY A 65 -17.00 5.02 9.70
C GLY A 65 -17.10 4.08 10.90
N ASP A 66 -17.05 2.77 10.68
CA ASP A 66 -17.15 1.77 11.73
C ASP A 66 -15.78 1.30 12.28
N GLY A 67 -14.70 1.83 11.70
CA GLY A 67 -13.32 1.52 12.03
C GLY A 67 -12.70 0.42 11.16
N ILE A 68 -13.45 -0.15 10.20
CA ILE A 68 -12.99 -1.22 9.31
C ILE A 68 -13.05 -0.76 7.85
N ALA A 69 -11.87 -0.50 7.29
CA ALA A 69 -11.71 -0.13 5.88
C ALA A 69 -11.70 -1.36 4.94
N CYS A 70 -12.22 -1.15 3.73
CA CYS A 70 -12.16 -2.10 2.59
C CYS A 70 -12.72 -3.50 2.88
N GLU A 71 -13.76 -3.62 3.68
CA GLU A 71 -14.42 -4.89 4.03
C GLU A 71 -15.40 -5.44 2.97
N ARG A 72 -15.73 -4.66 1.93
CA ARG A 72 -16.76 -4.99 0.92
C ARG A 72 -16.29 -4.82 -0.51
#